data_AF-A0A0Q4XZ29-F1
#
_entry.id   AF-A0A0Q4XZ29-F1
#
_cell.length_a   1.000
_cell.length_b   1.000
_cell.length_c   1.000
_cell.angle_alpha   90.00
_cell.angle_beta   90.00
_cell.angle_gamma   90.00
#
_symmetry.space_group_name_H-M   'P 1'
#
loop_
_entity.id
_entity.type
_entity.pdbx_description
1 polymer ?
#
loop_
_entity_poly.entity_id
_entity_poly.type
_entity_poly.pdbx_seq_one_letter_code
_entity_poly.pdbx_strand_id
1 'polypeptide(L)' 'MSQITLYLDDATQALVDQAAQANGMSKSRWVAEIIRKYASHEWPQDCLALAGRFADFPLREAEPAGTTADVPRVGF' A
#
# COMPACT_ATOMS: atom_id res chain seq x y z
N MET A 1 8.57 10.45 -23.73
CA MET A 1 7.76 10.33 -22.49
C MET A 1 6.29 10.34 -22.89
N SER A 2 5.48 9.47 -22.31
CA SER A 2 4.03 9.48 -22.54
C SER A 2 3.38 10.55 -21.67
N GLN A 3 2.37 11.25 -22.19
CA GLN A 3 1.58 12.24 -21.46
C GLN A 3 0.20 11.67 -21.18
N ILE A 4 -0.28 11.85 -19.94
CA ILE A 4 -1.65 11.51 -19.55
C ILE A 4 -2.38 12.80 -19.16
N THR A 5 -3.65 12.90 -19.53
CA THR A 5 -4.56 13.95 -19.04
C THR A 5 -5.58 13.27 -18.13
N LEU A 6 -5.63 13.71 -16.87
CA LEU A 6 -6.50 13.14 -15.84
C LEU A 6 -7.48 14.21 -15.38
N TYR A 7 -8.78 13.92 -15.47
CA TYR A 7 -9.81 14.75 -14.88
C TYR A 7 -9.90 14.42 -13.38
N LEU A 8 -9.82 15.45 -12.56
CA LEU A 8 -9.93 15.37 -11.10
C LEU A 8 -11.06 16.29 -10.66
N ASP A 9 -11.84 15.85 -9.68
CA ASP A 9 -12.72 16.76 -8.96
C ASP A 9 -11.90 17.71 -8.06
N ASP A 10 -12.54 18.78 -7.60
CA ASP A 10 -11.88 19.83 -6.81
C ASP A 10 -11.27 19.29 -5.50
N ALA A 11 -11.91 18.31 -4.87
CA ALA A 11 -11.41 17.73 -3.62
C ALA A 11 -10.16 16.90 -3.89
N THR A 12 -10.16 16.08 -4.93
CA THR A 12 -8.99 15.29 -5.34
C THR A 12 -7.84 16.19 -5.80
N GLN A 13 -8.12 17.29 -6.51
CA GLN A 13 -7.11 18.27 -6.88
C GLN A 13 -6.48 18.93 -5.64
N ALA A 14 -7.29 19.31 -4.64
CA ALA A 14 -6.78 19.88 -3.40
C ALA A 14 -5.88 18.90 -2.63
N LEU A 15 -6.21 17.60 -2.63
CA LEU A 15 -5.37 16.57 -2.03
C LEU A 15 -4.01 16.45 -2.73
N VAL A 16 -3.99 16.46 -4.06
CA VAL A 16 -2.73 16.45 -4.85
C VAL A 16 -1.86 17.64 -4.49
N ASP A 17 -2.46 18.83 -4.36
CA ASP A 17 -1.75 20.07 -4.08
C ASP A 17 -1.10 20.06 -2.70
N GLN A 18 -1.87 19.69 -1.67
CA GLN A 18 -1.38 19.58 -0.30
C GLN A 18 -0.28 18.54 -0.19
N ALA A 19 -0.47 17.36 -0.80
CA ALA A 19 0.50 16.29 -0.71
C ALA A 19 1.80 16.60 -1.47
N ALA A 20 1.71 17.21 -2.65
CA ALA A 20 2.87 17.67 -3.39
C ALA A 20 3.67 18.71 -2.60
N GLN A 21 2.98 19.68 -1.99
CA GLN A 21 3.61 20.70 -1.13
C GLN A 21 4.26 20.09 0.11
N ALA A 22 3.57 19.20 0.82
CA ALA A 22 4.09 18.53 2.01
C ALA A 22 5.35 17.69 1.72
N ASN A 23 5.47 17.13 0.51
CA ASN A 23 6.63 16.36 0.08
C ASN A 23 7.71 17.23 -0.61
N GLY A 24 7.48 18.52 -0.82
CA GLY A 24 8.41 19.41 -1.53
C GLY A 24 8.61 19.03 -3.01
N MET A 25 7.59 18.46 -3.65
CA MET A 25 7.65 17.94 -5.02
C MET A 25 6.69 18.71 -5.94
N SER A 26 6.93 18.65 -7.25
CA SER A 26 5.91 19.10 -8.21
C SER A 26 4.72 18.12 -8.22
N LYS A 27 3.52 18.63 -8.57
CA LYS A 27 2.30 17.82 -8.68
C LYS A 27 2.49 16.62 -9.61
N SER A 28 3.09 16.83 -10.80
CA SER A 28 3.35 15.76 -11.77
C SER A 28 4.30 14.70 -11.22
N ARG A 29 5.34 15.10 -10.49
CA ARG A 29 6.29 14.16 -9.87
C ARG A 29 5.60 13.37 -8.76
N TRP A 30 4.83 14.04 -7.92
CA TRP A 30 4.07 13.40 -6.84
C TRP A 30 3.08 12.36 -7.38
N VAL A 31 2.28 12.71 -8.39
CA VAL A 31 1.33 11.76 -9.03
C VAL A 31 2.08 10.56 -9.62
N ALA A 32 3.22 10.78 -10.27
CA ALA A 32 4.02 9.69 -10.83
C ALA A 32 4.58 8.74 -9.74
N GLU A 33 5.00 9.26 -8.58
CA GLU A 33 5.42 8.42 -7.45
C GLU A 33 4.26 7.61 -6.87
N ILE A 34 3.08 8.22 -6.74
CA ILE A 34 1.88 7.51 -6.28
C ILE A 34 1.52 6.38 -7.23
N ILE A 35 1.51 6.62 -8.55
CA ILE A 35 1.27 5.56 -9.54
C ILE A 35 2.29 4.44 -9.37
N ARG A 36 3.59 4.74 -9.24
CA ARG A 36 4.62 3.72 -8.98
C ARG A 36 4.36 2.93 -7.71
N LYS A 37 4.00 3.60 -6.61
CA LYS A 37 3.73 2.99 -5.32
C LYS A 37 2.55 2.01 -5.35
N TYR A 38 1.48 2.34 -6.06
CA TYR A 38 0.27 1.51 -6.12
C TYR A 38 0.27 0.50 -7.27
N ALA A 39 1.03 0.75 -8.33
CA ALA A 39 1.24 -0.21 -9.41
C ALA A 39 2.33 -1.24 -9.09
N SER A 40 3.19 -0.99 -8.09
CA SER A 40 4.11 -2.01 -7.62
C SER A 40 3.31 -3.12 -6.94
N HIS A 41 3.64 -4.36 -7.29
CA HIS A 41 3.08 -5.55 -6.66
C HIS A 41 3.97 -6.02 -5.51
N GLU A 42 4.79 -5.11 -4.99
CA GLU A 42 5.79 -5.38 -3.97
C GLU A 42 5.23 -5.04 -2.59
N TRP A 43 5.62 -5.83 -1.60
CA TRP A 43 5.27 -5.54 -0.22
C TRP A 43 5.96 -4.25 0.22
N PRO A 44 5.28 -3.39 1.02
CA PRO A 44 5.91 -2.23 1.62
C PRO A 44 7.16 -2.64 2.40
N GLN A 45 8.22 -1.84 2.32
CA GLN A 45 9.48 -2.13 3.01
C GLN A 45 9.30 -2.27 4.52
N ASP A 46 8.39 -1.50 5.13
CA ASP A 46 8.06 -1.63 6.55
C ASP A 46 7.50 -3.02 6.90
N CYS A 47 6.69 -3.61 6.01
CA CYS A 47 6.19 -4.97 6.16
C CYS A 47 7.32 -6.00 6.08
N LEU A 48 8.26 -5.81 5.14
CA LEU A 48 9.43 -6.68 5.01
C LEU A 48 10.37 -6.55 6.21
N ALA A 49 10.60 -5.32 6.69
CA ALA A 49 11.45 -5.02 7.84
C ALA A 49 10.91 -5.57 9.17
N LEU A 50 9.61 -5.88 9.21
CA LEU A 50 8.95 -6.50 10.34
C LEU A 50 9.22 -8.02 10.43
N ALA A 51 9.67 -8.65 9.34
CA ALA A 51 10.00 -10.07 9.33
C ALA A 51 11.09 -10.38 10.38
N GLY A 52 10.79 -11.31 11.29
CA GLY A 52 11.71 -11.71 12.37
C GLY A 52 11.87 -10.70 13.50
N ARG A 53 11.12 -9.58 13.52
CA ARG A 53 11.16 -8.60 14.63
C ARG A 53 10.42 -9.07 15.89
N PHE A 54 9.56 -10.06 15.75
CA PHE A 54 8.82 -10.64 16.86
C PHE A 54 9.60 -11.84 17.41
N ALA A 55 10.53 -11.58 18.33
CA ALA A 55 11.39 -12.61 18.93
C ALA A 55 10.57 -13.68 19.68
N ASP A 56 9.51 -13.26 20.38
CA ASP A 56 8.60 -14.14 21.12
C ASP A 56 7.34 -14.49 20.32
N PHE A 57 7.36 -14.33 18.98
CA PHE A 57 6.24 -14.77 18.17
C PHE A 57 6.08 -16.26 18.36
N PRO A 58 4.87 -16.76 18.71
CA PRO A 58 4.64 -18.19 18.80
C PRO A 58 4.66 -18.76 17.38
N LEU A 59 5.86 -19.06 16.87
CA LEU A 59 6.05 -19.94 15.74
C LEU A 59 5.40 -21.26 16.16
N ARG A 60 4.39 -21.72 15.42
CA ARG A 60 3.64 -22.93 15.79
C ARG A 60 4.61 -24.11 15.89
N GLU A 61 4.93 -24.53 17.12
CA GLU A 61 5.72 -25.73 17.41
C GLU A 61 4.86 -27.01 17.34
N ALA A 62 3.54 -26.89 17.44
CA ALA A 62 2.61 -28.00 17.40
C ALA A 62 1.42 -27.68 16.49
N GLU A 63 1.00 -28.66 15.69
CA GLU A 63 -0.22 -28.56 14.90
C GLU A 63 -1.40 -28.18 15.81
N PRO A 64 -2.22 -27.18 15.45
CA PRO A 64 -3.43 -26.90 16.20
C PRO A 64 -4.34 -28.13 16.13
N ALA A 65 -4.93 -28.49 17.26
CA ALA A 65 -6.04 -29.43 17.29
C ALA A 65 -7.17 -28.90 16.40
N GLY A 66 -7.23 -29.39 15.16
CA GLY A 66 -8.25 -29.06 14.17
C GLY A 66 -7.90 -27.84 13.31
N THR A 67 -7.60 -28.08 12.04
CA THR A 67 -7.70 -27.07 10.98
C THR A 67 -9.15 -26.55 10.96
N THR A 68 -9.35 -25.28 11.33
CA THR A 68 -10.66 -24.64 11.18
C THR A 68 -11.00 -24.54 9.70
N ALA A 69 -12.23 -24.88 9.33
CA ALA A 69 -12.66 -24.80 7.93
C ALA A 69 -12.56 -23.35 7.41
N ASP A 70 -12.10 -23.20 6.17
CA ASP A 70 -12.01 -21.89 5.51
C ASP A 70 -13.38 -21.21 5.47
N VAL A 71 -13.41 -19.94 5.86
CA VAL A 71 -14.60 -19.10 5.70
C VAL A 71 -14.73 -18.63 4.25
N PRO A 72 -15.97 -18.54 3.72
CA PRO A 72 -16.19 -18.04 2.37
C PRO A 72 -15.64 -16.61 2.22
N ARG A 73 -15.01 -16.33 1.07
CA ARG A 73 -14.64 -14.95 0.72
C ARG A 73 -15.90 -14.10 0.65
N VAL A 74 -15.93 -13.00 1.39
CA VAL A 74 -16.96 -11.98 1.25
C VAL A 74 -16.73 -11.30 -0.10
N GLY A 75 -17.68 -11.45 -1.02
CA GLY A 75 -17.65 -10.79 -2.32
C GLY A 75 -17.82 -9.28 -2.18
N PHE A 76 -17.35 -8.53 -3.19
CA PHE A 76 -17.53 -7.09 -3.33
C PHE A 76 -18.87 -6.77 -4.01
#